data_AF-A0AAU2TYH2-F1
#
_entry.id   AF-A0AAU2TYH2-F1
#
_cell.length_a   1.000
_cell.length_b   1.000
_cell.length_c   1.000
_cell.angle_alpha   90.00
_cell.angle_beta   90.00
_cell.angle_gamma   90.00
#
_symmetry.space_group_name_H-M   'P 1'
#
loop_
_entity.id
_entity.type
_entity.pdbx_description
1 polymer ?
#
loop_
_entity_poly.entity_id
_entity_poly.type
_entity_poly.pdbx_seq_one_letter_code
_entity_poly.pdbx_strand_id
1 'polypeptide(L)'
;MNACPFRVEYDPLALLPAAVPSKTRFSVPSLGADVFEGPLSGLVLAGTEVSDAGGWLAFVPPAWCVAEVTDDVRFGGGILVSASRRELSA
;
A
#
# COMPACT_ATOMS: atom_id res chain seq x y z
N MET A 1 -20.96 0.77 -28.53
CA MET A 1 -20.52 0.81 -27.12
C MET A 1 -19.87 -0.52 -26.83
N ASN A 2 -18.55 -0.58 -26.97
CA ASN A 2 -17.82 -1.84 -26.82
C ASN A 2 -17.51 -2.02 -25.33
N ALA A 3 -17.94 -3.15 -24.77
CA ALA A 3 -17.60 -3.51 -23.40
C ALA A 3 -16.07 -3.50 -23.24
N CYS A 4 -15.57 -2.84 -22.20
CA CYS A 4 -14.16 -2.97 -21.82
C CYS A 4 -13.93 -4.44 -21.47
N PRO A 5 -13.08 -5.18 -22.20
CA PRO A 5 -12.93 -6.63 -22.02
C PRO A 5 -12.48 -7.02 -20.61
N PHE A 6 -11.88 -6.08 -19.87
CA PHE A 6 -11.47 -6.26 -18.49
C PHE A 6 -12.65 -6.51 -17.53
N ARG A 7 -13.83 -5.96 -17.79
CA ARG A 7 -14.92 -5.98 -16.80
C ARG A 7 -15.56 -7.36 -16.64
N VAL A 8 -15.69 -8.12 -17.74
CA VAL A 8 -16.23 -9.49 -17.69
C VAL A 8 -15.29 -10.46 -16.96
N GLU A 9 -13.98 -10.23 -17.02
CA GLU A 9 -12.98 -11.01 -16.27
C GLU A 9 -12.84 -10.53 -14.82
N TYR A 10 -12.96 -9.23 -14.58
CA TYR A 10 -12.83 -8.62 -13.26
C TYR A 10 -14.03 -8.87 -12.35
N ASP A 11 -15.27 -8.78 -12.87
CA ASP A 11 -16.49 -8.88 -12.08
C ASP A 11 -16.56 -10.19 -11.26
N PRO A 12 -16.19 -11.39 -11.80
CA PRO A 12 -16.09 -12.61 -11.00
C PRO A 12 -15.03 -12.55 -9.89
N LEU A 13 -13.87 -11.93 -10.15
CA LEU A 13 -12.77 -11.84 -9.18
C LEU A 13 -13.12 -10.90 -8.02
N ALA A 14 -13.85 -9.83 -8.31
CA ALA A 14 -14.30 -8.86 -7.30
C ALA A 14 -15.31 -9.45 -6.29
N LEU A 15 -15.91 -10.61 -6.60
CA LEU A 15 -16.82 -11.33 -5.71
C LEU A 15 -16.11 -12.33 -4.78
N LEU A 16 -14.82 -12.60 -5.02
CA LEU A 16 -14.08 -13.52 -4.16
C LEU A 16 -13.92 -12.92 -2.75
N PRO A 17 -14.11 -13.72 -1.68
CA PRO A 17 -13.85 -13.26 -0.34
C PRO A 17 -12.41 -12.79 -0.21
N ALA A 18 -12.22 -11.54 0.20
CA ALA A 18 -10.93 -10.98 0.52
C ALA A 18 -10.98 -10.44 1.95
N ALA A 19 -9.92 -10.67 2.71
CA ALA A 19 -9.67 -9.82 3.84
C ALA A 19 -9.21 -8.46 3.28
N VAL A 20 -9.77 -7.37 3.77
CA VAL A 20 -9.49 -6.01 3.25
C VAL A 20 -8.98 -5.15 4.41
N PRO A 21 -7.80 -4.52 4.28
CA PRO A 21 -7.30 -3.62 5.31
C PRO A 21 -8.14 -2.34 5.35
N SER A 22 -8.49 -1.87 6.54
CA SER A 22 -9.12 -0.55 6.72
C SER A 22 -8.04 0.53 6.69
N LYS A 23 -8.05 1.36 5.64
CA LYS A 23 -7.12 2.47 5.47
C LYS A 23 -7.73 3.58 4.64
N THR A 24 -7.30 4.81 4.89
CA THR A 24 -7.54 5.96 4.01
C THR A 24 -6.27 6.27 3.22
N ARG A 25 -6.38 6.34 1.89
CA ARG A 25 -5.27 6.71 1.00
C ARG A 25 -5.31 8.21 0.70
N PHE A 26 -4.20 8.88 0.98
CA PHE A 26 -3.96 10.28 0.64
C PHE A 26 -2.95 10.38 -0.49
N SER A 27 -3.21 11.26 -1.44
CA SER A 27 -2.21 11.66 -2.43
C SER A 27 -1.43 12.85 -1.87
N VAL A 28 -0.13 12.69 -1.68
CA VAL A 28 0.79 13.77 -1.34
C VAL A 28 1.81 13.92 -2.46
N PRO A 29 2.52 15.06 -2.58
CA PRO A 29 3.52 15.22 -3.63
C PRO A 29 4.51 14.05 -3.65
N SER A 30 4.58 13.37 -4.80
CA SER A 30 5.45 12.22 -5.08
C SER A 30 5.19 10.93 -4.30
N LEU A 31 4.15 10.86 -3.46
CA LEU A 31 3.84 9.67 -2.64
C LEU A 31 2.32 9.43 -2.49
N GLY A 32 1.94 8.16 -2.41
CA GLY A 32 0.66 7.73 -1.86
C GLY A 32 0.82 7.34 -0.40
N ALA A 33 0.17 8.07 0.52
CA ALA A 33 0.22 7.81 1.94
C ALA A 33 -1.04 7.08 2.41
N ASP A 34 -0.87 5.87 2.91
CA ASP A 34 -1.93 5.05 3.49
C ASP A 34 -1.93 5.18 5.00
N VAL A 35 -3.01 5.74 5.56
CA VAL A 35 -3.25 5.83 7.00
C VAL A 35 -4.15 4.68 7.42
N PHE A 36 -3.61 3.76 8.20
CA PHE A 36 -4.32 2.55 8.62
C PHE A 36 -5.18 2.77 9.86
N GLU A 37 -6.26 2.01 9.95
CA GLU A 37 -7.25 2.06 11.02
C GLU A 37 -7.33 0.72 11.77
N GLY A 38 -8.15 0.66 12.83
CA GLY A 38 -8.39 -0.56 13.59
C GLY A 38 -7.11 -1.12 14.24
N PRO A 39 -6.79 -2.42 14.08
CA PRO A 39 -5.61 -3.06 14.68
C PRO A 39 -4.25 -2.45 14.29
N LEU A 40 -4.22 -1.72 13.16
CA LEU A 40 -3.05 -1.03 12.65
C LEU A 40 -3.12 0.50 12.85
N SER A 41 -4.04 0.98 13.70
CA SER A 41 -4.16 2.41 13.98
C SER A 41 -2.83 3.01 14.42
N GLY A 42 -2.47 4.14 13.78
CA GLY A 42 -1.19 4.83 13.98
C GLY A 42 -0.04 4.32 13.11
N LEU A 43 -0.28 3.36 12.21
CA LEU A 43 0.62 3.03 11.11
C LEU A 43 0.31 3.92 9.90
N VAL A 44 1.36 4.50 9.31
CA VAL A 44 1.29 5.24 8.05
C VAL A 44 2.36 4.68 7.12
N LEU A 45 1.95 4.24 5.92
CA LEU A 45 2.87 3.80 4.88
C LEU A 45 2.82 4.76 3.70
N ALA A 46 3.98 5.26 3.29
CA ALA A 46 4.10 6.13 2.13
C ALA A 46 4.87 5.39 1.03
N GLY A 47 4.18 5.08 -0.07
CA GLY A 47 4.77 4.46 -1.25
C GLY A 47 4.96 5.46 -2.37
N THR A 48 6.05 5.33 -3.12
CA THR A 48 6.25 6.04 -4.39
C THR A 48 6.16 5.05 -5.54
N GLU A 49 5.73 5.53 -6.70
CA GLU A 49 5.76 4.77 -7.94
C GLU A 49 6.64 5.57 -8.91
N VAL A 50 7.76 4.99 -9.30
CA VAL A 50 8.69 5.58 -10.27
C VAL A 50 8.75 4.68 -11.49
N SER A 51 8.65 5.29 -12.67
CA SER A 51 8.53 4.58 -13.95
C SER A 51 9.84 3.93 -14.44
N ASP A 52 11.00 4.33 -13.90
CA ASP A 52 12.30 3.85 -14.34
C ASP A 52 13.32 3.75 -13.21
N ALA A 53 14.35 2.92 -13.42
CA ALA A 53 15.42 2.69 -12.44
C ALA A 53 16.21 3.96 -12.09
N GLY A 54 16.36 4.90 -13.01
CA GLY A 54 17.05 6.16 -12.77
C GLY A 54 16.30 7.05 -11.78
N GLY A 55 14.97 7.11 -11.88
CA GLY A 55 14.16 7.84 -10.91
C GLY A 55 14.20 7.21 -9.51
N TRP A 56 14.34 5.88 -9.40
CA TRP A 56 14.52 5.20 -8.10
C TRP A 56 15.87 5.58 -7.46
N LEU A 57 16.94 5.65 -8.26
CA LEU A 57 18.26 6.06 -7.78
C LEU A 57 18.30 7.53 -7.35
N ALA A 58 17.47 8.39 -7.95
CA ALA A 58 17.38 9.81 -7.63
C ALA A 58 16.35 10.12 -6.54
N PHE A 59 15.54 9.15 -6.12
CA PHE A 59 14.48 9.36 -5.15
C PHE A 59 15.05 9.67 -3.77
N VAL A 60 14.64 10.80 -3.20
CA VAL A 60 14.96 11.17 -1.82
C VAL A 60 13.68 11.14 -1.00
N PRO A 61 13.57 10.25 0.01
CA PRO A 61 12.39 10.22 0.84
C PRO A 61 12.25 11.55 1.60
N PRO A 62 11.03 12.11 1.71
CA PRO A 62 10.80 13.30 2.52
C PRO A 62 11.26 13.14 3.97
N ALA A 63 11.66 14.24 4.61
CA ALA A 63 12.22 14.22 5.98
C ALA A 63 11.28 13.66 7.06
N TRP A 64 9.98 13.54 6.79
CA TRP A 64 9.00 12.94 7.68
C TRP A 64 8.92 11.41 7.56
N CYS A 65 9.54 10.81 6.54
CA CYS A 65 9.70 9.37 6.43
C CYS A 65 10.73 8.91 7.48
N VAL A 66 10.31 8.01 8.37
CA VAL A 66 11.12 7.60 9.53
C VAL A 66 11.91 6.31 9.30
N ALA A 67 11.47 5.48 8.36
CA ALA A 67 12.11 4.21 8.01
C ALA A 67 11.74 3.78 6.59
N GLU A 68 12.69 3.15 5.88
CA GLU A 68 12.42 2.45 4.63
C GLU A 68 12.06 0.99 4.93
N VAL A 69 10.94 0.52 4.36
CA VAL A 69 10.41 -0.83 4.59
C VAL A 69 10.16 -1.60 3.29
N THR A 70 10.78 -1.17 2.19
CA THR A 70 10.57 -1.71 0.84
C THR A 70 10.75 -3.22 0.78
N ASP A 71 11.82 -3.73 1.39
CA ASP A 71 12.17 -5.16 1.41
C ASP A 71 11.72 -5.88 2.70
N ASP A 72 11.00 -5.19 3.59
CA ASP A 72 10.50 -5.79 4.83
C ASP A 72 9.14 -6.47 4.59
N VAL A 73 9.19 -7.80 4.50
CA VAL A 73 8.02 -8.66 4.23
C VAL A 73 6.85 -8.43 5.19
N ARG A 74 7.10 -7.93 6.41
CA ARG A 74 6.06 -7.65 7.40
C ARG A 74 5.10 -6.55 6.96
N PHE A 75 5.57 -5.64 6.11
CA PHE A 75 4.78 -4.53 5.55
C PHE A 75 4.13 -4.89 4.20
N GLY A 76 4.18 -6.16 3.79
CA GLY A 76 3.47 -6.65 2.61
C GLY A 76 1.94 -6.64 2.80
N GLY A 77 1.19 -6.25 1.78
CA GLY A 77 -0.27 -6.08 1.86
C GLY A 77 -1.03 -7.33 2.32
N GLY A 78 -0.55 -8.53 1.95
CA GLY A 78 -1.14 -9.80 2.40
C GLY A 78 -0.91 -10.11 3.89
N ILE A 79 0.14 -9.55 4.50
CA ILE A 79 0.42 -9.67 5.93
C ILE A 79 -0.35 -8.59 6.70
N LEU A 80 -0.35 -7.35 6.21
CA LEU A 80 -1.01 -6.21 6.85
C LEU A 80 -2.51 -6.40 7.07
N VAL A 81 -3.15 -7.26 6.28
CA VAL A 81 -4.59 -7.52 6.42
C VAL A 81 -4.96 -8.24 7.72
N SER A 82 -4.02 -8.98 8.32
CA SER A 82 -4.21 -9.74 9.55
C SER A 82 -3.22 -9.39 10.66
N ALA A 83 -2.21 -8.56 10.36
CA ALA A 83 -1.19 -8.14 11.32
C ALA A 83 -1.74 -7.20 12.40
N SER A 84 -1.04 -7.20 13.53
CA SER A 84 -1.21 -6.25 14.62
C SER A 84 -0.03 -5.29 14.71
N ARG A 85 -0.24 -4.13 15.33
CA ARG A 85 0.84 -3.16 15.58
C ARG A 85 2.04 -3.76 16.32
N ARG A 86 1.80 -4.72 17.24
CA ARG A 86 2.86 -5.37 18.03
C ARG A 86 3.79 -6.20 17.16
N GLU A 87 3.26 -6.89 16.16
CA GLU A 87 4.04 -7.73 15.25
C GLU A 87 4.91 -6.90 14.30
N LEU A 88 4.49 -5.67 13.99
CA LEU A 88 5.25 -4.73 13.16
C LEU A 88 6.30 -3.94 13.94
N SER A 89 6.19 -3.88 15.27
CA SER A 89 7.14 -3.16 16.14
C SER A 89 8.23 -4.04 16.76
N ALA A 90 8.15 -5.36 16.58
CA ALA A 90 9.13 -6.33 17.09
C ALA A 90 10.39 -6.40 16.22
#